data_AF-A0A9D3ULM9-F1
#
_entry.id   AF-A0A9D3ULM9-F1
#
_cell.length_a   1.000
_cell.length_b   1.000
_cell.length_c   1.000
_cell.angle_alpha   90.00
_cell.angle_beta   90.00
_cell.angle_gamma   90.00
#
_symmetry.space_group_name_H-M   'P 1'
#
loop_
_entity.id
_entity.type
_entity.pdbx_description
1 polymer ?
#
loop_
_entity_poly.entity_id
_entity_poly.type
_entity_poly.pdbx_seq_one_letter_code
_entity_poly.pdbx_strand_id
1 'polypeptide(L)'
;YLVAFICKYVVHSQPSDSVLACNIGGSSTHFLATLICNYVVYPQPSDNVLTCNIGGSSTHILAALICNYIVYSQPFSSVLTCNFCGLSITQCVGMNEFLRTLIMVCNGGADESKEKFPNKKKLKLKLKENKERMALKLNHIPQKLPCFGLPAMATSSSPKFFMASTLPSASKEGENLKKTYMPRRDMHVQVTHSMPPQKIEVFKSLENWVEENLLSLLKPIDNNWQPQDFLPDPTSDGFYDQIQEIQERTKEIPDDYFVVLVGDMITEEALPTYQTLLNTMDGTSDETGASLTPWAIWTRAWTAEENRHGDLLNKYLYLSGKVDMRQIEKTIQYLIASGMDSKSENNPYLGAIYTSFQERATFISHGNTAKLAKEYGDTELAKICGFIAADEKRHETAYTKLTDKLFEVDPDETVRAFANMMRKKITMPAYLMYDGQDQNLFDHFSAVAQRLGVYTASDYADIVEFLVDRWNVKELTGLSADGRKAQDFVCNLAPKIRKLEERIQLRAKQASSLPFSWIFNREVML
;
A
#
# COMPACT_ATOMS: atom_id res chain seq x y z
N TYR A 1 -16.12 -38.44 -5.39
CA TYR A 1 -14.89 -37.90 -4.80
C TYR A 1 -14.25 -36.98 -5.82
N LEU A 2 -14.18 -35.68 -5.54
CA LEU A 2 -13.40 -34.75 -6.37
C LEU A 2 -11.96 -34.86 -5.88
N VAL A 3 -11.06 -35.40 -6.69
CA VAL A 3 -9.64 -35.45 -6.33
C VAL A 3 -8.91 -34.46 -7.23
N ALA A 4 -8.50 -33.33 -6.65
CA ALA A 4 -7.69 -32.35 -7.34
C ALA A 4 -6.22 -32.72 -7.16
N PHE A 5 -5.51 -32.96 -8.26
CA PHE A 5 -4.07 -33.18 -8.25
C PHE A 5 -3.40 -31.92 -8.79
N ILE A 6 -2.59 -31.28 -7.97
CA ILE A 6 -1.83 -30.08 -8.34
C ILE A 6 -0.37 -30.49 -8.48
N CYS A 7 0.18 -30.32 -9.69
CA CYS A 7 1.59 -30.52 -9.97
C CYS A 7 2.22 -29.15 -10.27
N LYS A 8 3.22 -28.77 -9.47
CA LYS A 8 3.97 -27.51 -9.64
C LYS A 8 5.43 -27.86 -9.85
N TYR A 9 5.99 -27.48 -11.00
CA TYR A 9 7.38 -27.73 -11.34
C TYR A 9 8.06 -26.42 -11.69
N VAL A 10 9.29 -26.23 -11.20
CA VAL A 10 10.18 -25.12 -11.56
C VAL A 10 11.47 -25.73 -12.08
N VAL A 11 11.83 -25.45 -13.34
CA VAL A 11 13.02 -25.99 -13.97
C VAL A 11 14.08 -24.89 -14.01
N HIS A 12 15.17 -25.08 -13.28
CA HIS A 12 16.20 -24.04 -13.10
C HIS A 12 17.48 -24.24 -13.95
N SER A 13 17.74 -25.40 -14.56
CA SER A 13 18.86 -25.62 -15.50
C SER A 13 18.79 -26.99 -16.22
N GLN A 14 19.51 -27.16 -17.33
CA GLN A 14 19.40 -28.27 -18.32
C GLN A 14 19.18 -29.68 -17.77
N PRO A 15 18.33 -30.45 -18.48
CA PRO A 15 18.73 -31.78 -18.93
C PRO A 15 18.60 -31.85 -20.47
N SER A 16 19.72 -32.09 -21.15
CA SER A 16 19.74 -32.39 -22.58
C SER A 16 18.79 -33.56 -22.89
N ASP A 17 17.85 -33.34 -23.81
CA ASP A 17 16.89 -34.31 -24.35
C ASP A 17 15.95 -34.98 -23.34
N SER A 18 15.27 -34.20 -22.50
CA SER A 18 14.28 -34.74 -21.57
C SER A 18 12.85 -34.27 -21.88
N VAL A 19 12.03 -35.20 -22.34
CA VAL A 19 10.56 -35.07 -22.39
C VAL A 19 10.05 -35.04 -20.95
N LEU A 20 9.52 -33.90 -20.49
CA LEU A 20 8.78 -33.85 -19.24
C LEU A 20 7.41 -34.51 -19.45
N ALA A 21 7.22 -35.71 -18.90
CA ALA A 21 5.96 -36.44 -18.92
C ALA A 21 5.40 -36.59 -17.51
N CYS A 22 4.19 -36.07 -17.27
CA CYS A 22 3.39 -36.40 -16.09
C CYS A 22 2.42 -37.53 -16.48
N ASN A 23 2.51 -38.68 -15.81
CA ASN A 23 1.61 -39.83 -16.02
C ASN A 23 0.86 -40.10 -14.72
N ILE A 24 -0.48 -40.12 -14.78
CA ILE A 24 -1.34 -40.52 -13.66
C ILE A 24 -2.19 -41.69 -14.14
N GLY A 25 -2.11 -42.82 -13.44
CA GLY A 25 -2.92 -44.01 -13.68
C GLY A 25 -3.74 -44.37 -12.44
N GLY A 26 -5.02 -44.70 -12.64
CA GLY A 26 -5.94 -45.15 -11.58
C GLY A 26 -6.95 -46.16 -12.11
N SER A 27 -7.34 -47.13 -11.27
CA SER A 27 -8.14 -48.30 -11.67
C SER A 27 -9.61 -48.26 -11.21
N SER A 28 -10.14 -47.13 -10.74
CA SER A 28 -11.53 -47.06 -10.26
C SER A 28 -12.45 -46.29 -11.20
N THR A 29 -13.67 -46.80 -11.34
CA THR A 29 -14.62 -46.46 -12.40
C THR A 29 -15.30 -45.10 -12.31
N HIS A 30 -15.08 -44.27 -11.28
CA HIS A 30 -15.71 -42.94 -11.17
C HIS A 30 -14.70 -41.90 -10.67
N PHE A 31 -13.98 -41.23 -11.59
CA PHE A 31 -13.07 -40.14 -11.28
C PHE A 31 -13.55 -38.82 -11.91
N LEU A 32 -13.84 -37.84 -11.07
CA LEU A 32 -13.79 -36.42 -11.44
C LEU A 32 -12.44 -35.91 -10.95
N ALA A 33 -11.51 -35.75 -11.88
CA ALA A 33 -10.18 -35.24 -11.60
C ALA A 33 -9.97 -33.91 -12.33
N THR A 34 -9.58 -32.89 -11.58
CA THR A 34 -9.07 -31.64 -12.15
C THR A 34 -7.56 -31.67 -11.99
N LEU A 35 -6.85 -31.67 -13.12
CA LEU A 35 -5.40 -31.62 -13.14
C LEU A 35 -4.97 -30.20 -13.46
N ILE A 36 -4.23 -29.58 -12.53
CA ILE A 36 -3.68 -28.24 -12.71
C ILE A 36 -2.17 -28.36 -12.78
N CYS A 37 -1.61 -28.05 -13.94
CA CYS A 37 -0.17 -28.03 -14.18
C CYS A 37 0.28 -26.59 -14.38
N ASN A 38 1.18 -26.12 -13.51
CA ASN A 38 1.76 -24.79 -13.61
C ASN A 38 3.25 -24.89 -13.95
N TYR A 39 3.67 -24.27 -15.06
CA TYR A 39 5.05 -24.26 -15.54
C TYR A 39 5.62 -22.83 -15.61
N VAL A 40 6.88 -22.69 -15.18
CA VAL A 40 7.67 -21.46 -15.35
C VAL A 40 8.91 -21.81 -16.16
N VAL A 41 9.12 -21.15 -17.29
CA VAL A 41 10.24 -21.43 -18.22
C VAL A 41 11.09 -20.17 -18.41
N TYR A 42 12.39 -20.28 -18.16
CA TYR A 42 13.39 -19.24 -18.36
C TYR A 42 14.11 -19.40 -19.73
N PRO A 43 14.57 -18.32 -20.38
CA PRO A 43 14.93 -18.33 -21.80
C PRO A 43 16.35 -18.86 -22.08
N GLN A 44 16.46 -19.87 -22.95
CA GLN A 44 17.64 -20.22 -23.78
C GLN A 44 17.17 -21.00 -25.04
N PRO A 45 17.91 -20.99 -26.16
CA PRO A 45 17.42 -21.45 -27.46
C PRO A 45 17.51 -22.99 -27.59
N SER A 46 16.41 -23.70 -27.36
CA SER A 46 16.22 -25.05 -27.90
C SER A 46 14.73 -25.37 -28.11
N ASP A 47 14.44 -26.13 -29.17
CA ASP A 47 13.10 -26.60 -29.54
C ASP A 47 12.61 -27.67 -28.56
N ASN A 48 12.00 -27.26 -27.45
CA ASN A 48 11.49 -28.19 -26.45
C ASN A 48 9.99 -28.45 -26.64
N VAL A 49 9.58 -29.72 -26.66
CA VAL A 49 8.18 -30.18 -26.72
C VAL A 49 7.73 -30.59 -25.32
N LEU A 50 6.65 -29.98 -24.82
CA LEU A 50 5.98 -30.37 -23.57
C LEU A 50 4.83 -31.33 -23.89
N THR A 51 4.80 -32.51 -23.24
CA THR A 51 3.75 -33.52 -23.46
C THR A 51 3.12 -33.95 -22.14
N CYS A 52 1.80 -33.89 -22.04
CA CYS A 52 1.03 -34.39 -20.89
C CYS A 52 0.18 -35.58 -21.31
N ASN A 53 0.29 -36.71 -20.59
CA ASN A 53 -0.43 -37.95 -20.89
C ASN A 53 -1.30 -38.37 -19.70
N ILE A 54 -2.60 -38.62 -19.94
CA ILE A 54 -3.51 -39.17 -18.92
C ILE A 54 -4.03 -40.52 -19.41
N GLY A 55 -3.80 -41.58 -18.62
CA GLY A 55 -4.22 -42.94 -18.95
C GLY A 55 -5.22 -43.51 -17.93
N GLY A 56 -6.35 -44.02 -18.40
CA GLY A 56 -7.35 -44.69 -17.57
C GLY A 56 -8.31 -45.56 -18.40
N SER A 57 -8.88 -46.60 -17.80
CA SER A 57 -9.84 -47.50 -18.46
C SER A 57 -11.19 -46.80 -18.71
N SER A 58 -11.79 -47.10 -19.85
CA SER A 58 -12.65 -46.25 -20.68
C SER A 58 -14.11 -45.98 -20.24
N THR A 59 -14.47 -46.08 -18.96
CA THR A 59 -15.86 -45.83 -18.54
C THR A 59 -15.95 -44.68 -17.54
N HIS A 60 -16.28 -43.51 -18.08
CA HIS A 60 -16.71 -42.28 -17.38
C HIS A 60 -15.62 -41.48 -16.65
N ILE A 61 -14.76 -40.84 -17.44
CA ILE A 61 -13.86 -39.78 -16.97
C ILE A 61 -14.36 -38.43 -17.50
N LEU A 62 -14.79 -37.55 -16.60
CA LEU A 62 -14.95 -36.12 -16.84
C LEU A 62 -13.69 -35.45 -16.28
N ALA A 63 -12.75 -35.12 -17.17
CA ALA A 63 -11.49 -34.49 -16.81
C ALA A 63 -11.43 -33.06 -17.34
N ALA A 64 -11.06 -32.12 -16.46
CA ALA A 64 -10.69 -30.77 -16.84
C ALA A 64 -9.18 -30.63 -16.68
N LEU A 65 -8.50 -30.32 -17.78
CA LEU A 65 -7.06 -30.10 -17.83
C LEU A 65 -6.83 -28.60 -17.94
N ILE A 66 -6.17 -28.03 -16.93
CA ILE A 66 -5.81 -26.62 -16.89
C ILE A 66 -4.29 -26.55 -16.85
N CYS A 67 -3.71 -26.12 -17.97
CA CYS A 67 -2.28 -25.85 -18.07
C CYS A 67 -2.05 -24.34 -18.08
N ASN A 68 -1.30 -23.84 -17.10
CA ASN A 68 -0.83 -22.45 -17.10
C ASN A 68 0.68 -22.44 -17.31
N TYR A 69 1.15 -21.56 -18.18
CA TYR A 69 2.58 -21.35 -18.43
C TYR A 69 2.92 -19.87 -18.44
N ILE A 70 4.12 -19.55 -17.96
CA ILE A 70 4.72 -18.21 -18.01
C ILE A 70 6.05 -18.32 -18.78
N VAL A 71 6.17 -17.57 -19.87
CA VAL A 71 7.37 -17.52 -20.74
C VAL A 71 7.85 -16.08 -20.84
N TYR A 72 9.14 -15.86 -20.57
CA TYR A 72 9.77 -14.54 -20.61
C TYR A 72 10.48 -14.30 -21.98
N SER A 73 9.71 -13.77 -22.94
CA SER A 73 10.11 -13.06 -24.21
C SER A 73 10.49 -13.82 -25.51
N GLN A 74 10.08 -13.20 -26.65
CA GLN A 74 10.22 -13.49 -28.11
C GLN A 74 9.43 -14.67 -28.71
N PRO A 75 8.95 -14.60 -29.98
CA PRO A 75 7.96 -15.53 -30.52
C PRO A 75 8.63 -16.85 -30.95
N PHE A 76 8.46 -17.89 -30.14
CA PHE A 76 8.81 -19.27 -30.52
C PHE A 76 7.59 -19.99 -31.11
N SER A 77 7.80 -20.74 -32.19
CA SER A 77 6.84 -21.69 -32.75
C SER A 77 6.93 -23.02 -32.01
N SER A 78 6.40 -23.09 -30.78
CA SER A 78 6.31 -24.37 -30.05
C SER A 78 4.94 -25.02 -30.27
N VAL A 79 4.95 -26.31 -30.59
CA VAL A 79 3.75 -27.15 -30.73
C VAL A 79 3.48 -27.84 -29.40
N LEU A 80 2.35 -27.54 -28.77
CA LEU A 80 1.87 -28.26 -27.60
C LEU A 80 1.04 -29.48 -28.06
N THR A 81 1.38 -30.69 -27.62
CA THR A 81 0.61 -31.91 -27.91
C THR A 81 0.01 -32.46 -26.62
N CYS A 82 -1.30 -32.70 -26.65
CA CYS A 82 -2.05 -33.33 -25.56
C CYS A 82 -2.69 -34.61 -26.11
N ASN A 83 -2.39 -35.75 -25.49
CA ASN A 83 -2.91 -37.05 -25.92
C ASN A 83 -3.90 -37.58 -24.88
N PHE A 84 -5.12 -37.90 -25.34
CA PHE A 84 -6.15 -38.51 -24.51
C PHE A 84 -6.70 -39.75 -25.22
N CYS A 85 -6.62 -40.92 -24.58
CA CYS A 85 -7.12 -42.20 -25.13
C CYS A 85 -6.79 -42.44 -26.62
N GLY A 86 -5.57 -42.08 -27.06
CA GLY A 86 -5.11 -42.32 -28.44
C GLY A 86 -5.59 -41.34 -29.51
N LEU A 87 -6.28 -40.25 -29.15
CA LEU A 87 -6.61 -39.14 -30.07
C LEU A 87 -5.64 -37.98 -29.85
N SER A 88 -4.84 -37.68 -30.88
CA SER A 88 -3.93 -36.52 -30.94
C SER A 88 -4.68 -35.32 -31.55
N ILE A 89 -4.67 -34.17 -30.87
CA ILE A 89 -5.19 -32.90 -31.40
C ILE A 89 -4.04 -31.91 -31.54
N THR A 90 -3.82 -31.40 -32.76
CA THR A 90 -2.76 -30.44 -33.08
C THR A 90 -3.36 -29.18 -33.71
N GLN A 91 -3.56 -28.10 -32.94
CA GLN A 91 -3.71 -26.75 -33.53
C GLN A 91 -3.54 -25.63 -32.50
N CYS A 92 -2.63 -24.70 -32.78
CA CYS A 92 -2.63 -23.32 -32.27
C CYS A 92 -1.99 -22.39 -33.31
N VAL A 93 -2.69 -21.30 -33.68
CA VAL A 93 -2.17 -20.18 -34.47
C VAL A 93 -2.20 -18.94 -33.58
N GLY A 94 -1.08 -18.23 -33.46
CA GLY A 94 -0.87 -17.18 -32.47
C GLY A 94 -1.20 -15.75 -32.93
N MET A 95 -1.65 -14.90 -31.99
CA MET A 95 -1.47 -13.43 -31.98
C MET A 95 -1.41 -12.91 -30.52
N ASN A 96 -0.59 -11.87 -30.29
CA ASN A 96 0.12 -11.39 -29.08
C ASN A 96 -0.55 -11.18 -27.68
N GLU A 97 0.34 -11.23 -26.67
CA GLU A 97 0.38 -10.69 -25.29
C GLU A 97 -0.27 -11.38 -24.07
N PHE A 98 0.25 -11.00 -22.88
CA PHE A 98 0.63 -11.78 -21.68
C PHE A 98 -0.49 -12.53 -20.90
N LEU A 99 -0.11 -13.72 -20.40
CA LEU A 99 -0.91 -14.76 -19.73
C LEU A 99 -1.95 -15.45 -20.64
N ARG A 100 -1.74 -16.75 -20.90
CA ARG A 100 -2.70 -17.58 -21.63
C ARG A 100 -3.11 -18.77 -20.79
N THR A 101 -4.40 -18.85 -20.47
CA THR A 101 -5.02 -20.02 -19.87
C THR A 101 -5.75 -20.77 -20.99
N LEU A 102 -5.33 -21.99 -21.27
CA LEU A 102 -6.04 -22.88 -22.20
C LEU A 102 -6.93 -23.80 -21.38
N ILE A 103 -8.24 -23.76 -21.61
CA ILE A 103 -9.21 -24.65 -20.96
C ILE A 103 -9.77 -25.58 -22.03
N MET A 104 -9.40 -26.86 -21.98
CA MET A 104 -10.01 -27.90 -22.81
C MET A 104 -11.00 -28.71 -21.96
N VAL A 105 -12.24 -28.80 -22.46
CA VAL A 105 -13.30 -29.63 -21.87
C VAL A 105 -13.69 -30.67 -22.90
N CYS A 106 -13.39 -31.94 -22.62
CA CYS A 106 -13.76 -33.07 -23.47
C CYS A 106 -14.89 -33.86 -22.80
N ASN A 107 -16.04 -33.96 -23.46
CA ASN A 107 -17.13 -34.84 -23.02
C ASN A 107 -17.04 -36.17 -23.79
N GLY A 108 -16.72 -37.26 -23.10
CA GLY A 108 -16.79 -38.60 -23.67
C GLY A 108 -18.23 -39.00 -23.92
N GLY A 109 -18.61 -39.21 -25.18
CA GLY A 109 -19.94 -39.70 -25.56
C GLY A 109 -19.98 -41.23 -25.57
N ALA A 110 -20.99 -41.80 -24.93
CA ALA A 110 -21.46 -43.14 -25.23
C ALA A 110 -23.00 -43.15 -25.18
N ASP A 111 -23.56 -43.57 -26.32
CA ASP A 111 -24.91 -44.02 -26.65
C ASP A 111 -26.16 -43.15 -26.42
N GLU A 112 -26.90 -42.99 -27.52
CA GLU A 112 -28.21 -42.35 -27.61
C GLU A 112 -29.31 -43.28 -27.05
N SER A 113 -29.95 -42.89 -25.94
CA SER A 113 -31.36 -43.23 -25.72
C SER A 113 -32.11 -42.15 -24.93
N LYS A 114 -32.97 -41.45 -25.69
CA LYS A 114 -34.14 -40.63 -25.33
C LYS A 114 -34.31 -40.17 -23.87
N GLU A 115 -34.11 -38.86 -23.63
CA GLU A 115 -35.03 -38.05 -22.81
C GLU A 115 -34.90 -36.54 -23.13
N LYS A 116 -36.04 -35.85 -23.25
CA LYS A 116 -36.22 -34.46 -23.75
C LYS A 116 -36.21 -33.44 -22.59
N PHE A 117 -35.50 -32.30 -22.73
CA PHE A 117 -35.87 -30.95 -22.20
C PHE A 117 -35.02 -29.85 -22.92
N PRO A 118 -35.40 -28.55 -22.95
CA PRO A 118 -35.45 -27.79 -24.21
C PRO A 118 -34.46 -26.60 -24.35
N ASN A 119 -34.11 -26.33 -25.62
CA ASN A 119 -33.79 -25.04 -26.24
C ASN A 119 -32.48 -24.28 -25.93
N LYS A 120 -31.38 -24.73 -26.59
CA LYS A 120 -30.13 -23.97 -26.87
C LYS A 120 -30.32 -22.70 -27.74
N LYS A 121 -31.51 -22.40 -28.26
CA LYS A 121 -31.76 -21.25 -29.15
C LYS A 121 -31.94 -19.89 -28.44
N LYS A 122 -32.20 -19.86 -27.13
CA LYS A 122 -32.46 -18.61 -26.38
C LYS A 122 -31.21 -17.85 -25.94
N LEU A 123 -30.04 -18.49 -25.88
CA LEU A 123 -28.79 -17.85 -25.43
C LEU A 123 -28.04 -17.11 -26.56
N LYS A 124 -28.16 -17.58 -27.81
CA LYS A 124 -27.50 -16.95 -28.97
C LYS A 124 -28.21 -15.70 -29.48
N LEU A 125 -29.51 -15.52 -29.20
CA LEU A 125 -30.26 -14.34 -29.65
C LEU A 125 -30.01 -13.11 -28.75
N LYS A 126 -29.85 -13.28 -27.44
CA LYS A 126 -29.61 -12.18 -26.48
C LYS A 126 -28.24 -11.50 -26.60
N LEU A 127 -27.26 -12.18 -27.17
CA LEU A 127 -25.90 -11.64 -27.37
C LEU A 127 -25.75 -10.85 -28.67
N LYS A 128 -26.68 -10.99 -29.62
CA LYS A 128 -26.64 -10.26 -30.90
C LYS A 128 -27.40 -8.94 -30.86
N GLU A 129 -28.52 -8.87 -30.10
CA GLU A 129 -29.33 -7.65 -29.95
C GLU A 129 -28.65 -6.52 -29.16
N ASN A 130 -27.67 -6.82 -28.30
CA ASN A 130 -26.95 -5.77 -27.54
C ASN A 130 -25.79 -5.11 -28.32
N LYS A 131 -25.35 -5.69 -29.44
CA LYS A 131 -24.27 -5.12 -30.28
C LYS A 131 -24.77 -4.13 -31.33
N GLU A 132 -26.01 -4.26 -31.79
CA GLU A 132 -26.57 -3.42 -32.85
C GLU A 132 -27.34 -2.19 -32.32
N ARG A 133 -27.53 -2.06 -31.00
CA ARG A 133 -28.22 -0.91 -30.38
C ARG A 133 -27.33 0.28 -30.00
N MET A 134 -26.00 0.17 -30.17
CA MET A 134 -25.03 1.24 -29.85
C MET A 134 -24.43 1.95 -31.07
N ALA A 135 -24.78 1.55 -32.30
CA ALA A 135 -24.23 2.13 -33.52
C ALA A 135 -25.35 2.61 -34.44
N LEU A 136 -26.05 3.68 -34.05
CA LEU A 136 -26.93 4.49 -34.93
C LEU A 136 -27.44 5.72 -34.16
N LYS A 137 -26.69 6.83 -34.23
CA LYS A 137 -27.19 8.22 -34.15
C LYS A 137 -26.00 9.19 -34.31
N LEU A 138 -25.65 9.49 -35.55
CA LEU A 138 -24.83 10.65 -35.91
C LEU A 138 -25.31 11.10 -37.29
N ASN A 139 -26.12 12.16 -37.30
CA ASN A 139 -26.50 12.91 -38.50
C ASN A 139 -26.06 14.37 -38.33
N HIS A 140 -25.44 14.89 -39.38
CA HIS A 140 -24.95 16.25 -39.61
C HIS A 140 -26.01 17.36 -39.43
N ILE A 141 -25.53 18.59 -39.15
CA ILE A 141 -25.85 19.86 -39.87
C ILE A 141 -24.78 20.94 -39.50
N PRO A 142 -24.40 21.87 -40.41
CA PRO A 142 -23.23 22.77 -40.28
C PRO A 142 -23.59 24.24 -39.94
N GLN A 143 -22.62 25.08 -39.52
CA GLN A 143 -22.36 26.48 -40.00
C GLN A 143 -21.39 27.35 -39.13
N LYS A 144 -20.46 28.00 -39.84
CA LYS A 144 -19.94 29.41 -39.78
C LYS A 144 -19.09 29.97 -38.60
N LEU A 145 -17.92 30.50 -39.01
CA LEU A 145 -16.97 31.48 -38.42
C LEU A 145 -17.62 32.84 -38.00
N PRO A 146 -16.99 33.77 -37.21
CA PRO A 146 -15.61 34.26 -37.41
C PRO A 146 -14.74 34.69 -36.20
N CYS A 147 -13.48 34.96 -36.56
CA CYS A 147 -12.34 35.50 -35.81
C CYS A 147 -12.49 37.00 -35.45
N PHE A 148 -11.98 37.41 -34.28
CA PHE A 148 -11.58 38.80 -33.97
C PHE A 148 -10.36 38.78 -33.04
N GLY A 149 -9.38 39.66 -33.30
CA GLY A 149 -8.08 39.71 -32.61
C GLY A 149 -7.95 40.82 -31.54
N LEU A 150 -7.08 40.52 -30.54
CA LEU A 150 -6.08 41.32 -29.78
C LEU A 150 -6.41 42.74 -29.25
N PRO A 151 -5.96 43.12 -28.01
CA PRO A 151 -4.55 43.44 -27.76
C PRO A 151 -3.95 43.06 -26.38
N ALA A 152 -2.66 43.34 -26.22
CA ALA A 152 -1.72 42.91 -25.18
C ALA A 152 -1.48 43.94 -24.03
N MET A 153 -0.66 43.50 -23.04
CA MET A 153 -0.06 44.19 -21.86
C MET A 153 -0.86 44.00 -20.55
N ALA A 154 -0.30 43.74 -19.37
CA ALA A 154 1.06 43.88 -18.85
C ALA A 154 1.36 42.85 -17.73
N THR A 155 2.65 42.65 -17.49
CA THR A 155 3.27 41.72 -16.55
C THR A 155 3.19 42.17 -15.08
N SER A 156 2.69 41.29 -14.20
CA SER A 156 3.13 41.24 -12.79
C SER A 156 2.96 39.81 -12.25
N SER A 157 4.05 39.05 -12.18
CA SER A 157 4.08 37.73 -11.55
C SER A 157 4.70 37.85 -10.16
N SER A 158 3.86 37.66 -9.13
CA SER A 158 4.30 37.37 -7.76
C SER A 158 4.04 35.88 -7.50
N PRO A 159 4.99 35.13 -6.90
CA PRO A 159 4.79 33.71 -6.69
C PRO A 159 3.89 33.49 -5.47
N LYS A 160 2.72 32.87 -5.70
CA LYS A 160 1.86 32.32 -4.64
C LYS A 160 2.38 30.93 -4.28
N PHE A 161 2.86 30.76 -3.05
CA PHE A 161 3.17 29.44 -2.48
C PHE A 161 2.12 29.11 -1.42
N PHE A 162 1.21 28.21 -1.75
CA PHE A 162 0.49 27.40 -0.77
C PHE A 162 1.37 26.18 -0.45
N MET A 163 1.15 25.52 0.68
CA MET A 163 1.70 24.18 0.94
C MET A 163 1.29 23.29 -0.24
N ALA A 164 2.23 23.06 -1.17
CA ALA A 164 1.89 22.53 -2.48
C ALA A 164 1.63 21.01 -2.42
N SER A 165 0.36 20.62 -2.49
CA SER A 165 -0.07 19.63 -3.46
C SER A 165 -0.10 20.32 -4.84
N THR A 166 0.52 19.70 -5.85
CA THR A 166 0.62 20.28 -7.20
C THR A 166 -0.66 20.03 -8.00
N LEU A 167 -1.43 21.09 -8.32
CA LEU A 167 -2.57 21.05 -9.26
C LEU A 167 -2.09 20.99 -10.72
N PRO A 168 -2.66 20.11 -11.58
CA PRO A 168 -2.57 20.26 -13.03
C PRO A 168 -3.66 21.18 -13.58
N SER A 169 -3.28 22.01 -14.56
CA SER A 169 -4.15 22.82 -15.41
C SER A 169 -5.20 21.97 -16.14
N ALA A 170 -6.46 22.39 -16.12
CA ALA A 170 -7.54 21.77 -16.87
C ALA A 170 -7.29 21.83 -18.40
N SER A 171 -7.00 20.68 -19.00
CA SER A 171 -7.08 20.48 -20.45
C SER A 171 -8.37 19.74 -20.80
N LYS A 172 -9.07 20.24 -21.81
CA LYS A 172 -10.36 19.74 -22.31
C LYS A 172 -10.35 18.23 -22.60
N GLU A 173 -11.50 17.64 -22.32
CA GLU A 173 -11.87 16.22 -22.39
C GLU A 173 -11.43 15.49 -23.67
N GLY A 174 -10.91 14.28 -23.48
CA GLY A 174 -11.09 13.16 -24.39
C GLY A 174 -11.69 12.02 -23.59
N GLU A 175 -12.92 11.60 -23.93
CA GLU A 175 -13.60 10.44 -23.35
C GLU A 175 -12.73 9.19 -23.51
N ASN A 176 -12.03 8.81 -22.45
CA ASN A 176 -11.40 7.51 -22.32
C ASN A 176 -12.05 6.80 -21.14
N LEU A 177 -12.69 5.67 -21.42
CA LEU A 177 -13.26 4.73 -20.46
C LEU A 177 -12.35 4.62 -19.21
N LYS A 178 -12.78 5.20 -18.09
CA LYS A 178 -12.07 5.16 -16.80
C LYS A 178 -11.71 3.71 -16.49
N LYS A 179 -10.42 3.37 -16.59
CA LYS A 179 -9.89 2.12 -16.03
C LYS A 179 -10.02 2.23 -14.51
N THR A 180 -11.06 1.61 -13.96
CA THR A 180 -11.51 1.67 -12.56
C THR A 180 -10.50 1.13 -11.52
N TYR A 181 -9.26 0.83 -11.93
CA TYR A 181 -8.25 0.10 -11.15
C TYR A 181 -6.91 0.86 -11.00
N MET A 182 -6.80 2.11 -11.44
CA MET A 182 -5.55 2.87 -11.30
C MET A 182 -5.68 3.86 -10.14
N PRO A 183 -5.08 3.56 -8.97
CA PRO A 183 -4.98 4.54 -7.88
C PRO A 183 -4.22 5.79 -8.33
N ARG A 184 -4.36 6.89 -7.57
CA ARG A 184 -3.59 8.13 -7.80
C ARG A 184 -2.11 7.75 -7.87
N ARG A 185 -1.49 8.02 -9.02
CA ARG A 185 -0.05 7.82 -9.19
C ARG A 185 0.67 9.12 -8.95
N ASP A 186 1.72 9.04 -8.16
CA ASP A 186 2.67 10.12 -8.07
C ASP A 186 3.36 10.32 -9.42
N MET A 187 3.31 11.53 -9.96
CA MET A 187 3.92 11.89 -11.25
C MET A 187 5.40 12.29 -11.11
N HIS A 188 6.03 11.94 -9.99
CA HIS A 188 7.44 12.22 -9.74
C HIS A 188 8.32 11.16 -10.41
N VAL A 189 9.49 11.56 -10.90
CA VAL A 189 10.50 10.61 -11.41
C VAL A 189 10.95 9.74 -10.24
N GLN A 190 10.67 8.44 -10.31
CA GLN A 190 11.09 7.49 -9.28
C GLN A 190 12.61 7.32 -9.33
N VAL A 191 13.27 7.69 -8.24
CA VAL A 191 14.69 7.42 -8.01
C VAL A 191 14.78 6.23 -7.07
N THR A 192 15.53 5.22 -7.45
CA THR A 192 15.77 4.01 -6.66
C THR A 192 17.27 3.80 -6.48
N HIS A 193 17.64 3.14 -5.38
CA HIS A 193 19.02 2.79 -5.04
C HIS A 193 19.99 3.99 -5.11
N SER A 194 19.64 5.09 -4.43
CA SER A 194 20.47 6.31 -4.45
C SER A 194 21.71 6.20 -3.56
N MET A 195 21.75 5.22 -2.66
CA MET A 195 22.91 4.93 -1.83
C MET A 195 24.02 4.25 -2.66
N PRO A 196 25.28 4.71 -2.58
CA PRO A 196 26.40 3.99 -3.19
C PRO A 196 26.48 2.54 -2.66
N PRO A 197 26.62 1.51 -3.52
CA PRO A 197 26.59 0.11 -3.10
C PRO A 197 27.62 -0.25 -2.02
N GLN A 198 28.77 0.44 -1.99
CA GLN A 198 29.81 0.22 -0.99
C GLN A 198 29.33 0.54 0.44
N LYS A 199 28.31 1.40 0.60
CA LYS A 199 27.75 1.75 1.91
C LYS A 199 26.84 0.66 2.50
N ILE A 200 26.48 -0.37 1.73
CA ILE A 200 25.83 -1.57 2.29
C ILE A 200 26.69 -2.18 3.41
N GLU A 201 28.02 -2.14 3.27
CA GLU A 201 28.95 -2.65 4.29
C GLU A 201 28.87 -1.87 5.61
N VAL A 202 28.44 -0.60 5.60
CA VAL A 202 28.19 0.17 6.83
C VAL A 202 27.08 -0.53 7.63
N PHE A 203 25.95 -0.86 7.01
CA PHE A 203 24.81 -1.49 7.69
C PHE A 203 25.11 -2.93 8.11
N LYS A 204 25.86 -3.69 7.32
CA LYS A 204 26.36 -5.01 7.74
C LYS A 204 27.27 -4.90 8.96
N SER A 205 28.18 -3.93 9.00
CA SER A 205 29.08 -3.75 10.14
C SER A 205 28.37 -3.34 11.43
N LEU A 206 27.14 -2.82 11.33
CA LEU A 206 26.32 -2.40 12.46
C LEU A 206 25.40 -3.50 13.01
N GLU A 207 25.36 -4.70 12.43
CA GLU A 207 24.43 -5.77 12.86
C GLU A 207 24.52 -6.08 14.36
N ASN A 208 25.72 -6.32 14.89
CA ASN A 208 25.91 -6.56 16.33
C ASN A 208 25.45 -5.36 17.18
N TRP A 209 25.70 -4.14 16.70
CA TRP A 209 25.26 -2.94 17.40
C TRP A 209 23.73 -2.84 17.42
N VAL A 210 23.05 -3.18 16.33
CA VAL A 210 21.59 -3.23 16.26
C VAL A 210 21.03 -4.27 17.21
N GLU A 211 21.62 -5.47 17.25
CA GLU A 211 21.22 -6.52 18.18
C GLU A 211 21.28 -6.05 19.63
N GLU A 212 22.37 -5.38 20.01
CA GLU A 212 22.59 -4.92 21.39
C GLU A 212 21.79 -3.66 21.76
N ASN A 213 21.53 -2.76 20.81
CA ASN A 213 21.05 -1.39 21.11
C ASN A 213 19.64 -1.08 20.59
N LEU A 214 19.22 -1.72 19.49
CA LEU A 214 17.90 -1.53 18.90
C LEU A 214 16.93 -2.62 19.36
N LEU A 215 17.31 -3.89 19.24
CA LEU A 215 16.40 -4.99 19.60
C LEU A 215 16.01 -4.96 21.08
N SER A 216 16.86 -4.40 21.95
CA SER A 216 16.54 -4.19 23.37
C SER A 216 15.36 -3.24 23.64
N LEU A 217 14.97 -2.43 22.64
CA LEU A 217 13.85 -1.48 22.75
C LEU A 217 12.52 -2.11 22.35
N LEU A 218 12.56 -3.28 21.71
CA LEU A 218 11.37 -4.09 21.46
C LEU A 218 10.90 -4.71 22.78
N LYS A 219 9.59 -4.72 22.98
CA LYS A 219 9.02 -5.38 24.14
C LYS A 219 8.80 -6.87 23.84
N PRO A 220 9.13 -7.77 24.78
CA PRO A 220 8.74 -9.16 24.66
C PRO A 220 7.22 -9.28 24.50
N ILE A 221 6.77 -10.18 23.63
CA ILE A 221 5.34 -10.34 23.30
C ILE A 221 4.49 -10.57 24.56
N ASP A 222 4.98 -11.38 25.50
CA ASP A 222 4.28 -11.69 26.76
C ASP A 222 4.10 -10.47 27.68
N ASN A 223 4.84 -9.39 27.45
CA ASN A 223 4.74 -8.13 28.20
C ASN A 223 4.09 -6.99 27.37
N ASN A 224 3.71 -7.26 26.12
CA ASN A 224 3.01 -6.31 25.29
C ASN A 224 1.53 -6.27 25.66
N TRP A 225 0.99 -5.06 25.71
CA TRP A 225 -0.45 -4.88 25.74
C TRP A 225 -1.06 -5.47 24.45
N GLN A 226 -2.26 -6.02 24.55
CA GLN A 226 -3.01 -6.53 23.42
C GLN A 226 -4.30 -5.71 23.23
N PRO A 227 -4.84 -5.60 22.01
CA PRO A 227 -6.08 -4.86 21.77
C PRO A 227 -7.22 -5.27 22.71
N GLN A 228 -7.31 -6.55 23.06
CA GLN A 228 -8.34 -7.07 23.95
C GLN A 228 -8.28 -6.49 25.38
N ASP A 229 -7.13 -5.99 25.83
CA ASP A 229 -6.96 -5.38 27.16
C ASP A 229 -7.79 -4.09 27.32
N PHE A 230 -8.19 -3.48 26.20
CA PHE A 230 -8.89 -2.19 26.14
C PHE A 230 -10.28 -2.28 25.49
N LEU A 231 -10.69 -3.48 25.06
CA LEU A 231 -11.95 -3.70 24.37
C LEU A 231 -12.90 -4.53 25.25
N PRO A 232 -14.21 -4.45 25.02
CA PRO A 232 -15.18 -5.32 25.70
C PRO A 232 -14.81 -6.79 25.56
N ASP A 233 -14.91 -7.55 26.64
CA ASP A 233 -14.59 -8.98 26.65
C ASP A 233 -15.77 -9.77 26.06
N PRO A 234 -15.62 -10.37 24.85
CA PRO A 234 -16.70 -11.08 24.18
C PRO A 234 -17.15 -12.36 24.90
N THR A 235 -16.41 -12.82 25.91
CA THR A 235 -16.73 -14.00 26.72
C THR A 235 -17.36 -13.65 28.07
N SER A 236 -17.39 -12.36 28.43
CA SER A 236 -17.99 -11.88 29.66
C SER A 236 -19.51 -11.80 29.57
N ASP A 237 -20.21 -12.14 30.66
CA ASP A 237 -21.67 -11.93 30.77
C ASP A 237 -22.05 -10.45 30.59
N GLY A 238 -21.12 -9.53 30.87
CA GLY A 238 -21.29 -8.08 30.71
C GLY A 238 -20.89 -7.51 29.35
N PHE A 239 -20.62 -8.34 28.34
CA PHE A 239 -20.13 -7.90 27.03
C PHE A 239 -21.00 -6.81 26.38
N TYR A 240 -22.33 -7.00 26.39
CA TYR A 240 -23.26 -6.03 25.79
C TYR A 240 -23.32 -4.72 26.57
N ASP A 241 -23.23 -4.77 27.90
CA ASP A 241 -23.20 -3.58 28.75
C ASP A 241 -21.92 -2.78 28.49
N GLN A 242 -20.77 -3.45 28.38
CA GLN A 242 -19.48 -2.81 28.05
C GLN A 242 -19.49 -2.15 26.66
N ILE A 243 -20.16 -2.75 25.67
CA ILE A 243 -20.36 -2.10 24.36
C ILE A 243 -21.24 -0.86 24.51
N GLN A 244 -22.33 -0.96 25.28
CA GLN A 244 -23.21 0.18 25.51
C GLN A 244 -22.47 1.33 26.21
N GLU A 245 -21.58 1.04 27.16
CA GLU A 245 -20.74 2.05 27.82
C GLU A 245 -19.79 2.78 26.85
N ILE A 246 -19.24 2.09 25.84
CA ILE A 246 -18.46 2.75 24.76
C ILE A 246 -19.37 3.67 23.96
N GLN A 247 -20.54 3.18 23.55
CA GLN A 247 -21.49 3.96 22.75
C GLN A 247 -22.06 5.17 23.51
N GLU A 248 -22.19 5.08 24.83
CA GLU A 248 -22.62 6.19 25.66
C GLU A 248 -21.55 7.28 25.78
N ARG A 249 -20.29 6.90 26.05
CA ARG A 249 -19.18 7.87 26.19
C ARG A 249 -18.85 8.58 24.88
N THR A 250 -18.95 7.86 23.76
CA THR A 250 -18.72 8.41 22.41
C THR A 250 -19.79 9.38 21.91
N LYS A 251 -20.95 9.50 22.58
CA LYS A 251 -21.97 10.50 22.22
C LYS A 251 -21.47 11.93 22.42
N GLU A 252 -20.69 12.16 23.48
CA GLU A 252 -20.15 13.48 23.84
C GLU A 252 -18.91 13.88 23.03
N ILE A 253 -18.33 12.94 22.28
CA ILE A 253 -17.18 13.19 21.40
C ILE A 253 -17.68 13.75 20.05
N PRO A 254 -17.17 14.92 19.60
CA PRO A 254 -17.61 15.57 18.36
C PRO A 254 -17.15 14.82 17.10
N ASP A 255 -17.87 15.02 16.00
CA ASP A 255 -17.52 14.43 14.70
C ASP A 255 -16.13 14.86 14.20
N ASP A 256 -15.73 16.10 14.50
CA ASP A 256 -14.41 16.64 14.20
C ASP A 256 -13.29 15.73 14.72
N TYR A 257 -13.44 15.24 15.96
CA TYR A 257 -12.48 14.33 16.58
C TYR A 257 -12.49 12.96 15.87
N PHE A 258 -13.67 12.44 15.53
CA PHE A 258 -13.77 11.16 14.82
C PHE A 258 -13.18 11.21 13.42
N VAL A 259 -13.26 12.33 12.70
CA VAL A 259 -12.58 12.48 11.41
C VAL A 259 -11.07 12.31 11.56
N VAL A 260 -10.49 12.87 12.62
CA VAL A 260 -9.04 12.74 12.88
C VAL A 260 -8.68 11.33 13.32
N LEU A 261 -9.40 10.78 14.31
CA LEU A 261 -9.15 9.42 14.81
C LEU A 261 -9.29 8.36 13.70
N VAL A 262 -10.23 8.56 12.78
CA VAL A 262 -10.38 7.70 11.59
C VAL A 262 -9.18 7.85 10.64
N GLY A 263 -8.70 9.06 10.39
CA GLY A 263 -7.50 9.27 9.57
C GLY A 263 -6.25 8.64 10.17
N ASP A 264 -6.08 8.73 11.49
CA ASP A 264 -5.03 8.03 12.23
C ASP A 264 -5.18 6.51 12.05
N MET A 265 -6.37 5.95 12.31
CA MET A 265 -6.62 4.50 12.15
C MET A 265 -6.40 3.99 10.72
N ILE A 266 -6.84 4.73 9.70
CA ILE A 266 -6.62 4.37 8.29
C ILE A 266 -5.13 4.33 7.96
N THR A 267 -4.35 5.21 8.58
CA THR A 267 -2.90 5.23 8.44
C THR A 267 -2.31 3.96 9.07
N GLU A 268 -2.69 3.61 10.30
CA GLU A 268 -2.22 2.37 10.95
C GLU A 268 -2.55 1.11 10.14
N GLU A 269 -3.76 1.02 9.56
CA GLU A 269 -4.19 -0.14 8.77
C GLU A 269 -3.43 -0.31 7.45
N ALA A 270 -2.71 0.71 6.99
CA ALA A 270 -1.87 0.62 5.80
C ALA A 270 -0.48 0.00 6.06
N LEU A 271 -0.28 -0.59 7.26
CA LEU A 271 0.93 -1.27 7.72
C LEU A 271 1.65 -2.17 6.70
N PRO A 272 0.99 -2.97 5.82
CA PRO A 272 1.70 -3.74 4.81
C PRO A 272 2.60 -2.88 3.90
N THR A 273 2.20 -1.64 3.64
CA THR A 273 2.98 -0.66 2.88
C THR A 273 4.25 -0.26 3.63
N TYR A 274 4.18 -0.12 4.96
CA TYR A 274 5.27 0.37 5.79
C TYR A 274 6.33 -0.71 6.01
N GLN A 275 5.90 -1.95 6.26
CA GLN A 275 6.81 -3.10 6.25
C GLN A 275 7.49 -3.26 4.89
N THR A 276 6.74 -3.07 3.79
CA THR A 276 7.30 -3.11 2.44
C THR A 276 8.37 -2.02 2.26
N LEU A 277 8.11 -0.79 2.71
CA LEU A 277 9.09 0.29 2.68
C LEU A 277 10.39 -0.10 3.38
N LEU A 278 10.32 -0.61 4.62
CA LEU A 278 11.51 -1.05 5.36
C LEU A 278 12.26 -2.17 4.61
N ASN A 279 11.53 -3.10 4.00
CA ASN A 279 12.08 -4.18 3.19
C ASN A 279 12.58 -3.75 1.81
N THR A 280 12.39 -2.49 1.40
CA THR A 280 13.01 -1.95 0.17
C THR A 280 14.39 -1.36 0.41
N MET A 281 14.82 -1.22 1.67
CA MET A 281 16.05 -0.51 2.03
C MET A 281 17.30 -1.39 1.79
N ASP A 282 18.25 -0.85 1.04
CA ASP A 282 19.49 -1.52 0.68
C ASP A 282 20.33 -1.84 1.91
N GLY A 283 20.64 -3.12 2.12
CA GLY A 283 21.49 -3.59 3.21
C GLY A 283 20.76 -3.85 4.54
N THR A 284 19.46 -3.56 4.64
CA THR A 284 18.64 -3.83 5.85
C THR A 284 17.36 -4.61 5.56
N SER A 285 17.11 -4.99 4.30
CA SER A 285 15.94 -5.75 3.85
C SER A 285 15.87 -7.17 4.45
N ASP A 286 14.64 -7.68 4.64
CA ASP A 286 14.40 -9.10 4.90
C ASP A 286 14.35 -9.90 3.58
N GLU A 287 15.47 -10.52 3.23
CA GLU A 287 15.63 -11.27 1.96
C GLU A 287 14.77 -12.53 1.85
N THR A 288 14.30 -13.09 2.96
CA THR A 288 13.61 -14.39 2.97
C THR A 288 12.22 -14.35 3.59
N GLY A 289 11.84 -13.23 4.20
CA GLY A 289 10.67 -13.10 5.08
C GLY A 289 10.88 -13.74 6.45
N ALA A 290 12.06 -14.30 6.71
CA ALA A 290 12.47 -14.90 7.97
C ALA A 290 13.99 -14.78 8.20
N SER A 291 14.63 -13.77 7.60
CA SER A 291 16.07 -13.56 7.76
C SER A 291 16.40 -13.35 9.24
N LEU A 292 17.54 -13.90 9.68
CA LEU A 292 18.00 -13.79 11.06
C LEU A 292 18.89 -12.57 11.28
N THR A 293 19.05 -11.70 10.29
CA THR A 293 19.76 -10.43 10.49
C THR A 293 19.01 -9.58 11.53
N PRO A 294 19.72 -8.87 12.43
CA PRO A 294 19.08 -8.00 13.41
C PRO A 294 18.15 -6.95 12.77
N TRP A 295 18.49 -6.48 11.57
CA TRP A 295 17.63 -5.60 10.77
C TRP A 295 16.27 -6.22 10.42
N ALA A 296 16.28 -7.46 9.91
CA ALA A 296 15.05 -8.16 9.55
C ALA A 296 14.22 -8.54 10.79
N ILE A 297 14.90 -8.91 11.89
CA ILE A 297 14.23 -9.14 13.19
C ILE A 297 13.54 -7.88 13.67
N TRP A 298 14.23 -6.72 13.63
CA TRP A 298 13.63 -5.42 13.96
C TRP A 298 12.41 -5.15 13.10
N THR A 299 12.53 -5.22 11.76
CA THR A 299 11.40 -4.94 10.85
C THR A 299 10.19 -5.80 11.16
N ARG A 300 10.37 -7.12 11.35
CA ARG A 300 9.24 -8.02 11.66
C ARG A 300 8.64 -7.75 13.04
N ALA A 301 9.46 -7.50 14.05
CA ALA A 301 9.01 -7.26 15.41
C ALA A 301 8.32 -5.89 15.57
N TRP A 302 8.87 -4.84 14.95
CA TRP A 302 8.23 -3.53 14.83
C TRP A 302 6.87 -3.68 14.16
N THR A 303 6.78 -4.34 13.00
CA THR A 303 5.49 -4.59 12.33
C THR A 303 4.50 -5.36 13.21
N ALA A 304 4.98 -6.31 14.02
CA ALA A 304 4.11 -7.04 14.95
C ALA A 304 3.60 -6.13 16.10
N GLU A 305 4.40 -5.18 16.56
CA GLU A 305 3.97 -4.18 17.54
C GLU A 305 2.94 -3.22 16.91
N GLU A 306 3.20 -2.69 15.72
CA GLU A 306 2.34 -1.77 14.96
C GLU A 306 0.97 -2.35 14.62
N ASN A 307 0.90 -3.64 14.28
CA ASN A 307 -0.36 -4.29 13.89
C ASN A 307 -1.45 -4.10 14.96
N ARG A 308 -1.06 -4.06 16.24
CA ARG A 308 -1.99 -3.89 17.36
C ARG A 308 -2.66 -2.51 17.37
N HIS A 309 -2.01 -1.48 16.83
CA HIS A 309 -2.54 -0.12 16.80
C HIS A 309 -3.78 -0.04 15.90
N GLY A 310 -3.64 -0.46 14.64
CA GLY A 310 -4.76 -0.56 13.70
C GLY A 310 -5.86 -1.47 14.23
N ASP A 311 -5.49 -2.66 14.75
CA ASP A 311 -6.44 -3.63 15.30
C ASP A 311 -7.31 -3.06 16.43
N LEU A 312 -6.71 -2.27 17.33
CA LEU A 312 -7.38 -1.66 18.47
C LEU A 312 -8.28 -0.50 18.04
N LEU A 313 -7.75 0.43 17.24
CA LEU A 313 -8.50 1.58 16.74
C LEU A 313 -9.67 1.15 15.85
N ASN A 314 -9.48 0.13 15.00
CA ASN A 314 -10.54 -0.42 14.15
C ASN A 314 -11.71 -0.94 14.97
N LYS A 315 -11.45 -1.83 15.93
CA LYS A 315 -12.49 -2.41 16.78
C LYS A 315 -13.17 -1.34 17.65
N TYR A 316 -12.41 -0.38 18.16
CA TYR A 316 -12.98 0.74 18.91
C TYR A 316 -13.95 1.57 18.05
N LEU A 317 -13.51 1.98 16.85
CA LEU A 317 -14.34 2.74 15.91
C LEU A 317 -15.57 1.96 15.46
N TYR A 318 -15.43 0.66 15.20
CA TYR A 318 -16.54 -0.24 14.90
C TYR A 318 -17.59 -0.28 16.02
N LEU A 319 -17.14 -0.48 17.27
CA LEU A 319 -18.04 -0.57 18.43
C LEU A 319 -18.68 0.77 18.80
N SER A 320 -18.02 1.90 18.50
CA SER A 320 -18.53 3.24 18.78
C SER A 320 -19.88 3.53 18.09
N GLY A 321 -20.12 2.96 16.91
CA GLY A 321 -21.28 3.28 16.08
C GLY A 321 -21.32 4.72 15.54
N LYS A 322 -20.23 5.50 15.67
CA LYS A 322 -20.18 6.91 15.28
C LYS A 322 -19.78 7.13 13.82
N VAL A 323 -19.17 6.13 13.20
CA VAL A 323 -18.52 6.22 11.88
C VAL A 323 -19.05 5.18 10.88
N ASP A 324 -18.90 5.45 9.59
CA ASP A 324 -19.25 4.56 8.49
C ASP A 324 -18.06 3.64 8.17
N MET A 325 -18.02 2.48 8.83
CA MET A 325 -16.96 1.49 8.66
C MET A 325 -16.81 1.04 7.20
N ARG A 326 -17.89 0.99 6.42
CA ARG A 326 -17.80 0.58 5.00
C ARG A 326 -17.03 1.59 4.17
N GLN A 327 -17.20 2.88 4.45
CA GLN A 327 -16.44 3.93 3.77
C GLN A 327 -14.97 3.96 4.22
N ILE A 328 -14.72 3.68 5.49
CA ILE A 328 -13.37 3.55 6.04
C ILE A 328 -12.63 2.36 5.42
N GLU A 329 -13.22 1.17 5.42
CA GLU A 329 -12.66 -0.05 4.81
C GLU A 329 -12.32 0.14 3.33
N LYS A 330 -13.20 0.81 2.57
CA LYS A 330 -12.91 1.19 1.18
C LYS A 330 -11.70 2.12 1.08
N THR A 331 -11.58 3.07 2.01
CA THR A 331 -10.46 4.03 2.03
C THR A 331 -9.14 3.31 2.31
N ILE A 332 -9.12 2.39 3.28
CA ILE A 332 -7.99 1.51 3.58
C ILE A 332 -7.62 0.70 2.33
N GLN A 333 -8.59 0.08 1.67
CA GLN A 333 -8.36 -0.71 0.46
C GLN A 333 -7.75 0.14 -0.66
N TYR A 334 -8.23 1.36 -0.88
CA TYR A 334 -7.62 2.28 -1.84
C TYR A 334 -6.20 2.68 -1.44
N LEU A 335 -5.96 2.97 -0.16
CA LEU A 335 -4.66 3.41 0.32
C LEU A 335 -3.61 2.30 0.17
N ILE A 336 -3.90 1.08 0.62
CA ILE A 336 -3.00 -0.07 0.46
C ILE A 336 -2.73 -0.35 -1.02
N ALA A 337 -3.76 -0.29 -1.87
CA ALA A 337 -3.60 -0.49 -3.31
C ALA A 337 -2.80 0.64 -3.99
N SER A 338 -2.84 1.85 -3.43
CA SER A 338 -2.04 2.99 -3.90
C SER A 338 -0.58 2.88 -3.47
N GLY A 339 -0.34 2.28 -2.31
CA GLY A 339 0.96 2.33 -1.63
C GLY A 339 1.33 3.76 -1.25
N MET A 340 2.64 4.02 -1.13
CA MET A 340 3.16 5.36 -0.91
C MET A 340 4.56 5.49 -1.52
N ASP A 341 4.95 6.71 -1.90
CA ASP A 341 6.34 7.05 -2.23
C ASP A 341 6.92 7.97 -1.15
N SER A 342 7.67 7.38 -0.22
CA SER A 342 8.40 8.13 0.83
C SER A 342 9.58 8.94 0.28
N LYS A 343 9.96 8.71 -0.99
CA LYS A 343 11.15 9.28 -1.63
C LYS A 343 12.45 8.94 -0.88
N SER A 344 12.47 7.81 -0.19
CA SER A 344 13.65 7.27 0.50
C SER A 344 14.60 6.52 -0.43
N GLU A 345 14.21 6.25 -1.68
CA GLU A 345 15.12 5.80 -2.76
C GLU A 345 15.91 4.52 -2.42
N ASN A 346 15.30 3.59 -1.68
CA ASN A 346 15.96 2.37 -1.15
C ASN A 346 17.15 2.67 -0.22
N ASN A 347 17.35 3.91 0.19
CA ASN A 347 18.51 4.35 0.94
C ASN A 347 18.22 4.34 2.44
N PRO A 348 18.83 3.44 3.23
CA PRO A 348 18.59 3.36 4.68
C PRO A 348 18.99 4.62 5.46
N TYR A 349 19.87 5.50 4.95
CA TYR A 349 20.11 6.82 5.58
C TYR A 349 18.87 7.72 5.45
N LEU A 350 18.24 7.74 4.27
CA LEU A 350 16.98 8.47 4.06
C LEU A 350 15.84 7.83 4.85
N GLY A 351 15.79 6.50 4.88
CA GLY A 351 14.83 5.72 5.65
C GLY A 351 14.89 5.98 7.16
N ALA A 352 16.09 6.00 7.75
CA ALA A 352 16.28 6.28 9.17
C ALA A 352 15.82 7.70 9.57
N ILE A 353 16.08 8.69 8.73
CA ILE A 353 15.58 10.07 8.93
C ILE A 353 14.06 10.11 8.80
N TYR A 354 13.50 9.46 7.77
CA TYR A 354 12.06 9.44 7.53
C TYR A 354 11.30 8.81 8.70
N THR A 355 11.70 7.60 9.12
CA THR A 355 11.10 6.87 10.24
C THR A 355 11.24 7.63 11.55
N SER A 356 12.43 8.15 11.88
CA SER A 356 12.62 8.99 13.08
C SER A 356 11.67 10.19 13.14
N PHE A 357 11.35 10.79 11.99
CA PHE A 357 10.41 11.89 11.90
C PHE A 357 8.96 11.42 12.08
N GLN A 358 8.57 10.38 11.36
CA GLN A 358 7.19 9.88 11.34
C GLN A 358 6.76 9.34 12.71
N GLU A 359 7.60 8.55 13.36
CA GLU A 359 7.34 7.99 14.69
C GLU A 359 7.14 9.08 15.74
N ARG A 360 7.84 10.21 15.58
CA ARG A 360 7.60 11.37 16.44
C ARG A 360 6.29 12.09 16.09
N ALA A 361 5.93 12.15 14.81
CA ALA A 361 4.67 12.75 14.36
C ALA A 361 3.47 11.95 14.87
N THR A 362 3.49 10.62 14.77
CA THR A 362 2.46 9.71 15.31
C THR A 362 2.42 9.77 16.84
N PHE A 363 3.57 9.81 17.52
CA PHE A 363 3.62 10.05 18.97
C PHE A 363 2.88 11.33 19.39
N ILE A 364 3.09 12.44 18.66
CA ILE A 364 2.41 13.72 18.92
C ILE A 364 0.92 13.60 18.61
N SER A 365 0.55 13.03 17.45
CA SER A 365 -0.85 12.86 17.04
C SER A 365 -1.64 12.05 18.06
N HIS A 366 -1.17 10.84 18.40
CA HIS A 366 -1.80 9.94 19.36
C HIS A 366 -1.80 10.53 20.79
N GLY A 367 -0.74 11.25 21.17
CA GLY A 367 -0.70 11.97 22.45
C GLY A 367 -1.75 13.08 22.55
N ASN A 368 -1.96 13.83 21.46
CA ASN A 368 -2.95 14.91 21.41
C ASN A 368 -4.38 14.36 21.32
N THR A 369 -4.63 13.29 20.55
CA THR A 369 -5.94 12.62 20.54
C THR A 369 -6.26 12.01 21.90
N ALA A 370 -5.27 11.42 22.59
CA ALA A 370 -5.44 10.95 23.98
C ALA A 370 -5.88 12.08 24.93
N LYS A 371 -5.24 13.25 24.82
CA LYS A 371 -5.59 14.43 25.62
C LYS A 371 -7.02 14.90 25.32
N LEU A 372 -7.39 15.03 24.05
CA LEU A 372 -8.73 15.45 23.63
C LEU A 372 -9.81 14.43 24.06
N ALA A 373 -9.57 13.13 23.92
CA ALA A 373 -10.48 12.09 24.40
C ALA A 373 -10.80 12.25 25.90
N LYS A 374 -9.77 12.53 26.70
CA LYS A 374 -9.92 12.80 28.13
C LYS A 374 -10.72 14.08 28.40
N GLU A 375 -10.50 15.13 27.62
CA GLU A 375 -11.26 16.40 27.73
C GLU A 375 -12.74 16.21 27.39
N TYR A 376 -13.06 15.34 26.43
CA TYR A 376 -14.43 14.93 26.10
C TYR A 376 -15.04 13.90 27.07
N GLY A 377 -14.31 13.49 28.10
CA GLY A 377 -14.80 12.59 29.15
C GLY A 377 -14.61 11.10 28.88
N ASP A 378 -13.93 10.70 27.80
CA ASP A 378 -13.64 9.30 27.49
C ASP A 378 -12.22 8.90 27.95
N THR A 379 -12.13 8.47 29.20
CA THR A 379 -10.86 8.06 29.80
C THR A 379 -10.30 6.76 29.24
N GLU A 380 -11.13 5.85 28.72
CA GLU A 380 -10.62 4.61 28.11
C GLU A 380 -10.05 4.87 26.72
N LEU A 381 -10.71 5.70 25.91
CA LEU A 381 -10.14 6.13 24.63
C LEU A 381 -8.83 6.90 24.84
N ALA A 382 -8.76 7.73 25.89
CA ALA A 382 -7.51 8.39 26.27
C ALA A 382 -6.39 7.40 26.60
N LYS A 383 -6.70 6.28 27.26
CA LYS A 383 -5.73 5.21 27.50
C LYS A 383 -5.33 4.53 26.19
N ILE A 384 -6.29 4.18 25.33
CA ILE A 384 -6.03 3.55 24.02
C ILE A 384 -5.00 4.36 23.23
N CYS A 385 -5.28 5.64 22.98
CA CYS A 385 -4.37 6.53 22.25
C CYS A 385 -3.04 6.72 23.01
N GLY A 386 -3.05 6.76 24.34
CA GLY A 386 -1.84 6.88 25.15
C GLY A 386 -0.92 5.65 25.11
N PHE A 387 -1.47 4.43 25.02
CA PHE A 387 -0.69 3.20 24.90
C PHE A 387 -0.07 3.06 23.50
N ILE A 388 -0.79 3.47 22.46
CA ILE A 388 -0.24 3.56 21.10
C ILE A 388 0.91 4.58 21.10
N ALA A 389 0.69 5.80 21.59
CA ALA A 389 1.74 6.82 21.71
C ALA A 389 2.98 6.34 22.50
N ALA A 390 2.80 5.48 23.51
CA ALA A 390 3.93 4.93 24.26
C ALA A 390 4.77 3.95 23.43
N ASP A 391 4.18 3.24 22.47
CA ASP A 391 4.90 2.41 21.51
C ASP A 391 5.64 3.29 20.48
N GLU A 392 4.96 4.27 19.88
CA GLU A 392 5.57 5.27 18.98
C GLU A 392 6.82 5.88 19.61
N LYS A 393 6.76 6.20 20.91
CA LYS A 393 7.89 6.81 21.61
C LYS A 393 9.11 5.88 21.69
N ARG A 394 8.89 4.57 21.84
CA ARG A 394 9.98 3.58 21.85
C ARG A 394 10.56 3.42 20.46
N HIS A 395 9.73 3.39 19.42
CA HIS A 395 10.17 3.31 18.04
C HIS A 395 10.92 4.57 17.60
N GLU A 396 10.44 5.77 17.93
CA GLU A 396 11.15 7.04 17.78
C GLU A 396 12.54 6.95 18.43
N THR A 397 12.61 6.41 19.65
CA THR A 397 13.88 6.25 20.38
C THR A 397 14.83 5.31 19.64
N ALA A 398 14.33 4.23 19.05
CA ALA A 398 15.15 3.28 18.29
C ALA A 398 15.70 3.90 17.00
N TYR A 399 14.85 4.52 16.18
CA TYR A 399 15.27 5.12 14.91
C TYR A 399 16.15 6.37 15.10
N THR A 400 15.88 7.17 16.15
CA THR A 400 16.77 8.31 16.48
C THR A 400 18.14 7.84 16.97
N LYS A 401 18.22 6.75 17.74
CA LYS A 401 19.50 6.10 18.12
C LYS A 401 20.23 5.52 16.92
N LEU A 402 19.52 4.89 15.97
CA LEU A 402 20.13 4.43 14.72
C LEU A 402 20.76 5.61 13.98
N THR A 403 20.04 6.73 13.87
CA THR A 403 20.53 7.90 13.19
C THR A 403 21.73 8.55 13.92
N ASP A 404 21.75 8.56 15.27
CA ASP A 404 22.96 8.94 16.01
C ASP A 404 24.14 8.09 15.59
N LYS A 405 23.94 6.78 15.52
CA LYS A 405 25.02 5.86 15.16
C LYS A 405 25.52 6.11 13.74
N LEU A 406 24.63 6.45 12.81
CA LEU A 406 24.99 6.86 11.46
C LEU A 406 25.78 8.18 11.46
N PHE A 407 25.45 9.15 12.32
CA PHE A 407 26.27 10.36 12.50
C PHE A 407 27.65 10.07 13.10
N GLU A 408 27.81 9.05 13.93
CA GLU A 408 29.12 8.63 14.44
C GLU A 408 30.01 8.02 13.34
N VAL A 409 29.44 7.12 12.52
CA VAL A 409 30.22 6.35 11.54
C VAL A 409 30.36 7.03 10.19
N ASP A 410 29.41 7.88 9.81
CA ASP A 410 29.35 8.53 8.50
C ASP A 410 28.62 9.89 8.57
N PRO A 411 29.19 10.87 9.28
CA PRO A 411 28.54 12.16 9.55
C PRO A 411 28.21 12.94 8.27
N ASP A 412 29.08 12.86 7.25
CA ASP A 412 28.91 13.64 6.01
C ASP A 412 27.74 13.13 5.15
N GLU A 413 27.62 11.81 4.99
CA GLU A 413 26.47 11.26 4.26
C GLU A 413 25.18 11.45 5.05
N THR A 414 25.23 11.24 6.37
CA THR A 414 24.04 11.34 7.22
C THR A 414 23.46 12.76 7.24
N VAL A 415 24.30 13.81 7.35
CA VAL A 415 23.81 15.19 7.29
C VAL A 415 23.25 15.55 5.90
N ARG A 416 23.86 15.02 4.83
CA ARG A 416 23.38 15.22 3.46
C ARG A 416 22.05 14.51 3.22
N ALA A 417 21.87 13.31 3.75
CA ALA A 417 20.61 12.57 3.76
C ALA A 417 19.52 13.33 4.52
N PHE A 418 19.83 13.86 5.71
CA PHE A 418 18.89 14.66 6.48
C PHE A 418 18.43 15.91 5.70
N ALA A 419 19.38 16.66 5.13
CA ALA A 419 19.05 17.80 4.29
C ALA A 419 18.26 17.41 3.02
N ASN A 420 18.53 16.25 2.43
CA ASN A 420 17.81 15.74 1.27
C ASN A 420 16.32 15.48 1.61
N MET A 421 16.05 14.72 2.68
CA MET A 421 14.68 14.48 3.15
C MET A 421 13.94 15.77 3.48
N MET A 422 14.62 16.72 4.14
CA MET A 422 14.04 18.03 4.45
C MET A 422 13.74 18.87 3.21
N ARG A 423 14.55 18.79 2.13
CA ARG A 423 14.25 19.47 0.86
C ARG A 423 13.06 18.84 0.13
N LYS A 424 12.95 17.51 0.18
CA LYS A 424 11.81 16.76 -0.36
C LYS A 424 10.51 17.00 0.41
N LYS A 425 10.64 17.48 1.66
CA LYS A 425 9.62 17.51 2.70
C LYS A 425 9.26 16.09 3.13
N ILE A 426 9.02 15.90 4.42
CA ILE A 426 8.59 14.59 4.92
C ILE A 426 7.13 14.38 4.51
N THR A 427 6.92 13.52 3.52
CA THR A 427 5.59 13.14 3.04
C THR A 427 4.90 12.25 4.07
N MET A 428 3.68 12.62 4.49
CA MET A 428 2.86 11.76 5.34
C MET A 428 2.53 10.46 4.61
N PRO A 429 2.60 9.29 5.27
CA PRO A 429 2.45 7.99 4.61
C PRO A 429 1.09 7.83 3.92
N ALA A 430 0.03 8.38 4.50
CA ALA A 430 -1.32 8.31 3.95
C ALA A 430 -1.69 9.45 2.98
N TYR A 431 -0.74 10.20 2.41
CA TYR A 431 -1.05 11.33 1.52
C TYR A 431 -1.89 10.99 0.26
N LEU A 432 -1.94 9.72 -0.14
CA LEU A 432 -2.76 9.21 -1.25
C LEU A 432 -4.16 8.73 -0.82
N MET A 433 -4.59 9.07 0.40
CA MET A 433 -5.91 8.70 0.94
C MET A 433 -7.05 9.08 0.00
N TYR A 434 -7.96 8.13 -0.24
CA TYR A 434 -9.10 8.31 -1.15
C TYR A 434 -10.27 7.40 -0.76
N ASP A 435 -11.48 7.96 -0.62
CA ASP A 435 -12.69 7.24 -0.17
C ASP A 435 -13.62 6.79 -1.33
N GLY A 436 -13.22 7.07 -2.56
CA GLY A 436 -14.03 6.85 -3.76
C GLY A 436 -14.80 8.07 -4.27
N GLN A 437 -14.78 9.20 -3.54
CA GLN A 437 -15.49 10.42 -3.92
C GLN A 437 -14.63 11.68 -3.78
N ASP A 438 -13.93 11.85 -2.65
CA ASP A 438 -13.17 13.06 -2.36
C ASP A 438 -11.73 12.93 -2.83
N GLN A 439 -11.39 13.70 -3.85
CA GLN A 439 -10.06 13.72 -4.44
C GLN A 439 -9.02 14.36 -3.51
N ASN A 440 -9.41 15.24 -2.58
CA ASN A 440 -8.48 15.95 -1.71
C ASN A 440 -8.64 15.51 -0.25
N LEU A 441 -9.07 14.27 -0.04
CA LEU A 441 -9.40 13.73 1.28
C LEU A 441 -8.29 13.90 2.30
N PHE A 442 -7.04 13.64 1.92
CA PHE A 442 -5.88 13.86 2.79
C PHE A 442 -5.72 15.34 3.20
N ASP A 443 -5.88 16.28 2.26
CA ASP A 443 -5.76 17.71 2.54
C ASP A 443 -6.89 18.18 3.47
N HIS A 444 -8.12 17.68 3.26
CA HIS A 444 -9.26 17.99 4.13
C HIS A 444 -9.10 17.38 5.52
N PHE A 445 -8.70 16.11 5.63
CA PHE A 445 -8.38 15.46 6.91
C PHE A 445 -7.28 16.25 7.66
N SER A 446 -6.21 16.62 6.96
CA SER A 446 -5.09 17.38 7.54
C SER A 446 -5.52 18.75 8.05
N ALA A 447 -6.47 19.41 7.38
CA ALA A 447 -7.03 20.68 7.85
C ALA A 447 -7.78 20.52 9.17
N VAL A 448 -8.62 19.48 9.29
CA VAL A 448 -9.33 19.16 10.55
C VAL A 448 -8.34 18.86 11.68
N ALA A 449 -7.31 18.04 11.42
CA ALA A 449 -6.26 17.71 12.40
C ALA A 449 -5.48 18.96 12.84
N GLN A 450 -5.13 19.84 11.91
CA GLN A 450 -4.47 21.13 12.17
C GLN A 450 -5.35 22.04 13.02
N ARG A 451 -6.65 22.14 12.73
CA ARG A 451 -7.59 23.00 13.46
C ARG A 451 -7.83 22.49 14.88
N LEU A 452 -7.93 21.19 15.07
CA LEU A 452 -8.05 20.57 16.41
C LEU A 452 -6.75 20.61 17.21
N GLY A 453 -5.62 20.97 16.58
CA GLY A 453 -4.32 20.96 17.23
C GLY A 453 -3.82 19.54 17.52
N VAL A 454 -4.27 18.55 16.75
CA VAL A 454 -3.79 17.16 16.88
C VAL A 454 -2.42 17.02 16.24
N TYR A 455 -2.26 17.53 15.02
CA TYR A 455 -0.97 17.64 14.35
C TYR A 455 -0.95 18.86 13.45
N THR A 456 0.03 19.74 13.65
CA THR A 456 0.11 21.05 13.03
C THR A 456 1.41 21.26 12.26
N ALA A 457 1.46 22.29 11.42
CA ALA A 457 2.70 22.72 10.80
C ALA A 457 3.74 23.22 11.83
N SER A 458 3.30 23.67 13.01
CA SER A 458 4.18 23.99 14.14
C SER A 458 4.81 22.72 14.70
N ASP A 459 4.03 21.65 14.88
CA ASP A 459 4.57 20.35 15.32
C ASP A 459 5.61 19.81 14.34
N TYR A 460 5.39 19.96 13.03
CA TYR A 460 6.40 19.62 12.02
C TYR A 460 7.71 20.40 12.26
N ALA A 461 7.64 21.71 12.51
CA ALA A 461 8.83 22.52 12.77
C ALA A 461 9.51 22.12 14.08
N ASP A 462 8.74 21.79 15.12
CA ASP A 462 9.23 21.34 16.42
C ASP A 462 9.93 19.98 16.31
N ILE A 463 9.44 19.06 15.48
CA ILE A 463 10.12 17.80 15.17
C ILE A 463 11.47 18.09 14.49
N VAL A 464 11.52 18.98 13.48
CA VAL A 464 12.79 19.34 12.82
C VAL A 464 13.79 19.90 13.82
N GLU A 465 13.38 20.83 14.67
CA GLU A 465 14.24 21.43 15.69
C GLU A 465 14.71 20.38 16.71
N PHE A 466 13.80 19.54 17.19
CA PHE A 466 14.15 18.43 18.07
C PHE A 466 15.18 17.49 17.45
N LEU A 467 15.01 17.06 16.20
CA LEU A 467 15.94 16.13 15.55
C LEU A 467 17.31 16.77 15.28
N VAL A 468 17.34 18.07 14.92
CA VAL A 468 18.59 18.84 14.78
C VAL A 468 19.36 18.87 16.10
N ASP A 469 18.67 19.11 17.22
CA ASP A 469 19.31 19.17 18.54
C ASP A 469 19.65 17.76 19.06
N ARG A 470 18.76 16.77 18.87
CA ARG A 470 18.94 15.38 19.30
C ARG A 470 20.18 14.72 18.71
N TRP A 471 20.51 15.06 17.46
CA TRP A 471 21.68 14.57 16.73
C TRP A 471 22.87 15.52 16.78
N ASN A 472 22.80 16.59 17.60
CA ASN A 472 23.84 17.62 17.74
C ASN A 472 24.34 18.16 16.38
N VAL A 473 23.44 18.34 15.42
CA VAL A 473 23.82 18.64 14.02
C VAL A 473 24.60 19.95 13.91
N LYS A 474 24.32 20.92 14.79
CA LYS A 474 25.02 22.22 14.85
C LYS A 474 26.52 22.08 15.19
N GLU A 475 26.88 21.08 15.97
CA GLU A 475 28.24 20.88 16.50
C GLU A 475 29.07 19.91 15.64
N LEU A 476 28.51 19.37 14.56
CA LEU A 476 29.25 18.49 13.65
C LEU A 476 30.42 19.24 13.00
N THR A 477 31.61 18.66 13.11
CA THR A 477 32.85 19.16 12.50
C THR A 477 33.43 18.13 11.53
N GLY A 478 34.44 18.51 10.75
CA GLY A 478 35.08 17.59 9.79
C GLY A 478 34.25 17.28 8.53
N LEU A 479 33.09 17.94 8.35
CA LEU A 479 32.23 17.77 7.19
C LEU A 479 32.86 18.32 5.89
N SER A 480 32.50 17.73 4.76
CA SER A 480 32.79 18.22 3.41
C SER A 480 32.12 19.57 3.14
N ALA A 481 32.45 20.20 2.01
CA ALA A 481 31.80 21.46 1.62
C ALA A 481 30.28 21.31 1.43
N ASP A 482 29.84 20.17 0.89
CA ASP A 482 28.41 19.90 0.71
C ASP A 482 27.74 19.44 2.00
N GLY A 483 28.47 18.72 2.87
CA GLY A 483 28.04 18.43 4.23
C GLY A 483 27.77 19.68 5.05
N ARG A 484 28.66 20.68 5.01
CA ARG A 484 28.44 21.99 5.67
C ARG A 484 27.24 22.75 5.11
N LYS A 485 27.04 22.77 3.79
CA LYS A 485 25.82 23.36 3.19
C LYS A 485 24.54 22.65 3.65
N ALA A 486 24.61 21.32 3.80
CA ALA A 486 23.50 20.52 4.31
C ALA A 486 23.21 20.84 5.78
N GLN A 487 24.25 20.90 6.61
CA GLN A 487 24.20 21.31 8.02
C GLN A 487 23.57 22.70 8.18
N ASP A 488 24.08 23.70 7.46
CA ASP A 488 23.56 25.07 7.47
C ASP A 488 22.08 25.11 7.06
N PHE A 489 21.69 24.33 6.06
CA PHE A 489 20.31 24.26 5.59
C PHE A 489 19.38 23.73 6.67
N VAL A 490 19.68 22.57 7.27
CA VAL A 490 18.79 21.93 8.25
C VAL A 490 18.71 22.73 9.56
N CYS A 491 19.84 23.26 10.04
CA CYS A 491 19.86 24.05 11.29
C CYS A 491 19.06 25.35 11.20
N ASN A 492 18.86 25.87 9.99
CA ASN A 492 18.09 27.10 9.75
C ASN A 492 16.67 26.85 9.22
N LEU A 493 16.21 25.59 9.18
CA LEU A 493 14.93 25.25 8.54
C LEU A 493 13.72 25.49 9.45
N ALA A 494 13.75 25.03 10.70
CA ALA A 494 12.59 25.16 11.61
C ALA A 494 12.10 26.62 11.77
N PRO A 495 12.98 27.63 11.99
CA PRO A 495 12.53 29.04 12.05
C PRO A 495 11.91 29.55 10.74
N LYS A 496 12.29 28.99 9.59
CA LYS A 496 11.69 29.35 8.29
C LYS A 496 10.31 28.74 8.13
N ILE A 497 10.11 27.50 8.60
CA ILE A 497 8.81 26.82 8.58
C ILE A 497 7.81 27.59 9.45
N ARG A 498 8.17 27.93 10.70
CA ARG A 498 7.30 28.70 11.61
C ARG A 498 6.87 30.04 11.01
N LYS A 499 7.81 30.81 10.44
CA LYS A 499 7.50 32.08 9.74
C LYS A 499 6.58 31.90 8.53
N LEU A 500 6.63 30.76 7.85
CA LEU A 500 5.75 30.46 6.73
C LEU A 500 4.35 30.11 7.22
N GLU A 501 4.23 29.30 8.26
CA GLU A 501 2.97 28.94 8.89
C GLU A 501 2.23 30.17 9.42
N GLU A 502 2.90 31.05 10.18
CA GLU A 502 2.32 32.31 10.67
C GLU A 502 1.67 33.11 9.53
N ARG A 503 2.33 33.18 8.37
CA ARG A 503 1.80 33.89 7.18
C ARG A 503 0.61 33.17 6.56
N ILE A 504 0.57 31.84 6.60
CA ILE A 504 -0.55 31.04 6.09
C ILE A 504 -1.76 31.24 7.01
N GLN A 505 -1.58 31.15 8.32
CA GLN A 505 -2.63 31.38 9.31
C GLN A 505 -3.21 32.80 9.21
N LEU A 506 -2.37 33.82 9.06
CA LEU A 506 -2.83 35.22 8.85
C LEU A 506 -3.63 35.41 7.55
N ARG A 507 -3.49 34.51 6.58
CA ARG A 507 -4.21 34.54 5.29
C ARG A 507 -5.39 33.59 5.24
N ALA A 508 -5.52 32.67 6.20
CA ALA A 508 -6.67 31.79 6.31
C ALA A 508 -7.90 32.64 6.66
N LYS A 509 -8.74 32.89 5.66
CA LYS A 509 -10.05 33.53 5.83
C LYS A 509 -11.13 32.57 5.36
N GLN A 510 -12.15 32.42 6.21
CA GLN A 510 -13.31 31.54 6.10
C GLN A 510 -13.00 30.04 6.23
N ALA A 511 -13.32 29.50 7.41
CA ALA A 511 -13.42 28.07 7.62
C ALA A 511 -14.67 27.57 6.87
N SER A 512 -14.46 26.68 5.90
CA SER A 512 -15.53 26.04 5.14
C SER A 512 -15.90 24.72 5.80
N SER A 513 -17.20 24.47 5.95
CA SER A 513 -17.72 23.16 6.33
C SER A 513 -17.67 22.23 5.12
N LEU A 514 -17.20 21.00 5.30
CA LEU A 514 -17.23 19.96 4.27
C LEU A 514 -17.72 18.61 4.81
N PRO A 515 -18.49 17.84 4.00
CA PRO A 515 -18.93 16.51 4.38
C PRO A 515 -17.79 15.49 4.28
N PHE A 516 -17.71 14.57 5.26
CA PHE A 516 -16.80 13.43 5.22
C PHE A 516 -17.57 12.11 5.15
N SER A 517 -17.22 11.22 4.22
CA SER A 517 -17.94 9.93 4.09
C SER A 517 -17.77 9.04 5.32
N TRP A 518 -16.66 9.15 6.03
CA TRP A 518 -16.37 8.39 7.25
C TRP A 518 -17.34 8.67 8.40
N ILE A 519 -18.04 9.80 8.37
CA ILE A 519 -19.05 10.17 9.37
C ILE A 519 -20.43 10.31 8.70
N PHE A 520 -20.73 9.42 7.74
CA PHE A 520 -22.02 9.38 7.04
C PHE A 520 -22.35 10.68 6.29
N ASN A 521 -21.33 11.36 5.75
CA ASN A 521 -21.43 12.67 5.08
C ASN A 521 -21.96 13.79 5.97
N ARG A 522 -21.87 13.65 7.30
CA ARG A 522 -21.97 14.80 8.20
C ARG A 522 -20.80 15.74 7.93
N GLU A 523 -21.01 17.02 8.19
CA GLU A 523 -20.02 18.05 7.87
C GLU A 523 -19.22 18.47 9.10
N VAL A 524 -17.93 18.74 8.89
CA VAL A 524 -17.03 19.33 9.89
C VAL A 524 -16.33 20.54 9.29
N MET A 525 -15.90 21.45 10.16
CA MET A 525 -15.15 22.63 9.76
C MET A 525 -13.73 22.21 9.36
N LEU A 526 -13.25 22.68 8.20
CA LEU A 526 -11.83 22.57 7.83
C LEU A 526 -10.97 23.57 8.60
#